data_AF-A0A9P6FYV0-F1
#
_entry.id   AF-A0A9P6FYV0-F1
#
_cell.length_a   1.000
_cell.length_b   1.000
_cell.length_c   1.000
_cell.angle_alpha   90.00
_cell.angle_beta   90.00
_cell.angle_gamma   90.00
#
_symmetry.space_group_name_H-M   'P 1'
#
loop_
_entity.id
_entity.type
_entity.pdbx_description
1 polymer ?
#
loop_
_entity_poly.entity_id
_entity_poly.type
_entity_poly.pdbx_seq_one_letter_code
_entity_poly.pdbx_strand_id
1 'polypeptide(L)'
;MTLSSEIQSVQEVLNNLTNSIKSDTKLGLDDTFSSVIAQHNLAQAVQQAAQAAAQEAQNAQKPQAKSDEESQELVSQPQGQENQSQTAQSSQHHHQPGPHEELERIAQQHQQEQQHHQDQDQHQYQQQQDDSIAAQVIHVNSLESDSSSTLATVSIAATTPAPAVTKPVPGSDEWHRLRKDNHKEVERRRRENINDGITEISKMVPSSEKNKGSILKEAVKYIRTLQETNRQLSIEAEATVNLQFEKEKAILEKSVAETELQNLTARHEILKREYEELRQQVDEQQAAKKLKTEQ
;
A
#
# COMPACT_ATOMS: atom_id res chain seq x y z
N MET A 1 -30.63 -35.98 42.27
CA MET A 1 -29.22 -35.58 42.47
C MET A 1 -28.53 -35.11 41.17
N THR A 2 -29.27 -34.77 40.10
CA THR A 2 -28.70 -34.56 38.74
C THR A 2 -28.60 -33.09 38.30
N LEU A 3 -29.40 -32.19 38.86
CA LEU A 3 -29.40 -30.77 38.46
C LEU A 3 -28.17 -29.99 38.97
N SER A 4 -27.58 -30.41 40.10
CA SER A 4 -26.45 -29.68 40.69
C SER A 4 -25.13 -29.92 39.96
N SER A 5 -24.97 -31.07 39.30
CA SER A 5 -23.77 -31.40 38.51
C SER A 5 -23.76 -30.71 37.15
N GLU A 6 -24.92 -30.52 36.52
CA GLU A 6 -25.05 -29.80 35.26
C GLU A 6 -24.78 -28.30 35.43
N ILE A 7 -25.24 -27.71 36.54
CA ILE A 7 -24.95 -26.30 36.87
C ILE A 7 -23.45 -26.09 37.11
N GLN A 8 -22.78 -27.02 37.82
CA GLN A 8 -21.33 -26.95 38.03
C GLN A 8 -20.54 -27.02 36.72
N SER A 9 -20.97 -27.87 35.77
CA SER A 9 -20.33 -27.98 34.45
C SER A 9 -20.47 -26.70 33.62
N VAL A 10 -21.65 -26.07 33.61
CA VAL A 10 -21.87 -24.80 32.90
C VAL A 10 -21.03 -23.67 33.50
N GLN A 11 -20.91 -23.64 34.83
CA GLN A 11 -20.12 -22.64 35.54
C GLN A 11 -18.62 -22.79 35.28
N GLU A 12 -18.14 -24.03 35.10
CA GLU A 12 -16.75 -24.33 34.73
C GLU A 12 -16.44 -23.91 33.28
N VAL A 13 -17.37 -24.12 32.35
CA VAL A 13 -17.25 -23.64 30.96
C VAL A 13 -17.21 -22.11 30.89
N LEU A 14 -18.07 -21.42 31.64
CA LEU A 14 -18.09 -19.95 31.69
C LEU A 14 -16.82 -19.36 32.32
N ASN A 15 -16.28 -20.01 33.35
CA ASN A 15 -15.03 -19.60 33.97
C ASN A 15 -13.83 -19.80 33.04
N ASN A 16 -13.79 -20.91 32.28
CA ASN A 16 -12.76 -21.15 31.28
C ASN A 16 -12.83 -20.15 30.11
N LEU A 17 -14.03 -19.82 29.64
CA LEU A 17 -14.21 -18.82 28.58
C LEU A 17 -13.79 -17.41 29.07
N THR A 18 -14.13 -17.04 30.30
CA THR A 18 -13.73 -15.77 30.91
C THR A 18 -12.23 -15.67 31.09
N ASN A 19 -11.57 -16.76 31.48
CA ASN A 19 -10.11 -16.80 31.61
C ASN A 19 -9.40 -16.75 30.26
N SER A 20 -9.95 -17.37 29.21
CA SER A 20 -9.42 -17.29 27.83
C SER A 20 -9.51 -15.87 27.27
N ILE A 21 -10.63 -15.17 27.49
CA ILE A 21 -10.82 -13.77 27.05
C ILE A 21 -9.87 -12.83 27.80
N LYS A 22 -9.61 -13.09 29.08
CA LYS A 22 -8.63 -12.33 29.88
C LYS A 22 -7.18 -12.61 29.50
N SER A 23 -6.85 -13.77 28.95
CA SER A 23 -5.51 -14.06 28.45
C SER A 23 -5.27 -13.47 27.06
N ASP A 24 -6.29 -13.41 26.20
CA ASP A 24 -6.17 -12.86 24.83
C ASP A 24 -6.08 -11.32 24.82
N THR A 25 -6.70 -10.65 25.80
CA THR A 25 -6.54 -9.19 25.99
C THR A 25 -5.15 -8.77 26.47
N LYS A 26 -4.26 -9.71 26.80
CA LYS A 26 -2.86 -9.42 27.21
C LYS A 26 -1.86 -9.50 26.04
N LEU A 27 -2.31 -9.82 24.83
CA LEU A 27 -1.47 -9.82 23.62
C LEU A 27 -1.67 -8.53 22.82
N GLY A 28 -1.12 -7.40 23.31
CA GLY A 28 -0.61 -6.26 22.52
C GLY A 28 -1.43 -5.67 21.34
N LEU A 29 -2.73 -5.95 21.26
CA LEU A 29 -3.58 -5.53 20.14
C LEU A 29 -3.99 -4.06 20.24
N ASP A 30 -4.09 -3.51 21.46
CA ASP A 30 -4.53 -2.13 21.69
C ASP A 30 -3.50 -1.09 21.22
N ASP A 31 -2.19 -1.36 21.41
CA ASP A 31 -1.11 -0.47 20.97
C ASP A 31 -0.90 -0.53 19.45
N THR A 32 -1.04 -1.72 18.86
CA THR A 32 -0.88 -1.92 17.41
C THR A 32 -2.04 -1.31 16.65
N PHE A 33 -3.28 -1.49 17.12
CA PHE A 33 -4.45 -0.93 16.47
C PHE A 33 -4.53 0.61 16.63
N SER A 34 -4.19 1.13 17.81
CA SER A 34 -4.08 2.57 18.02
C SER A 34 -2.98 3.20 17.16
N SER A 35 -1.84 2.51 17.00
CA SER A 35 -0.76 2.95 16.11
C SER A 35 -1.19 2.98 14.64
N VAL A 36 -1.89 1.95 14.16
CA VAL A 36 -2.41 1.89 12.79
C VAL A 36 -3.43 3.00 12.53
N ILE A 37 -4.34 3.28 13.47
CA ILE A 37 -5.29 4.39 13.34
C ILE A 37 -4.59 5.75 13.35
N ALA A 38 -3.60 5.95 14.23
CA ALA A 38 -2.82 7.18 14.26
C ALA A 38 -2.04 7.38 12.94
N GLN A 39 -1.49 6.30 12.37
CA GLN A 39 -0.76 6.33 11.11
C GLN A 39 -1.69 6.61 9.92
N HIS A 40 -2.91 6.07 9.93
CA HIS A 40 -3.93 6.34 8.93
C HIS A 40 -4.40 7.80 8.95
N ASN A 41 -4.64 8.35 10.13
CA ASN A 41 -5.07 9.75 10.30
C ASN A 41 -3.96 10.73 9.88
N LEU A 42 -2.70 10.43 10.20
CA LEU A 42 -1.57 11.25 9.77
C LEU A 42 -1.40 11.24 8.24
N ALA A 43 -1.55 10.06 7.61
CA ALA A 43 -1.50 9.93 6.15
C ALA A 43 -2.61 10.73 5.46
N GLN A 44 -3.84 10.71 6.00
CA GLN A 44 -4.96 11.53 5.49
C GLN A 44 -4.68 13.03 5.61
N ALA A 45 -4.14 13.49 6.74
CA ALA A 45 -3.81 14.91 6.95
C ALA A 45 -2.73 15.40 5.96
N VAL A 46 -1.70 14.60 5.71
CA VAL A 46 -0.66 14.91 4.72
C VAL A 46 -1.23 14.97 3.31
N GLN A 47 -2.16 14.07 2.97
CA GLN A 47 -2.80 14.05 1.66
C GLN A 47 -3.71 15.27 1.43
N GLN A 48 -4.43 15.72 2.47
CA GLN A 48 -5.24 16.94 2.41
C GLN A 48 -4.38 18.20 2.28
N ALA A 49 -3.27 18.29 3.02
CA ALA A 49 -2.33 19.41 2.91
C ALA A 49 -1.68 19.50 1.52
N ALA A 50 -1.32 18.36 0.92
CA ALA A 50 -0.77 18.31 -0.44
C ALA A 50 -1.80 18.75 -1.50
N GLN A 51 -3.08 18.40 -1.32
CA GLN A 51 -4.16 18.83 -2.20
C GLN A 51 -4.44 20.34 -2.07
N ALA A 52 -4.39 20.90 -0.86
CA ALA A 52 -4.55 22.33 -0.63
C ALA A 52 -3.41 23.14 -1.28
N ALA A 53 -2.16 22.69 -1.12
CA ALA A 53 -0.99 23.33 -1.76
C ALA A 53 -1.06 23.26 -3.30
N ALA A 54 -1.57 22.16 -3.87
CA ALA A 54 -1.77 22.03 -5.30
C ALA A 54 -2.87 22.97 -5.84
N GLN A 55 -3.93 23.22 -5.05
CA GLN A 55 -4.97 24.19 -5.39
C GLN A 55 -4.45 25.63 -5.31
N GLU A 56 -3.61 25.97 -4.34
CA GLU A 56 -2.96 27.28 -4.21
C GLU A 56 -2.03 27.58 -5.39
N ALA A 57 -1.26 26.57 -5.83
CA ALA A 57 -0.40 26.67 -7.01
C ALA A 57 -1.19 26.87 -8.32
N GLN A 58 -2.38 26.26 -8.44
CA GLN A 58 -3.26 26.47 -9.60
C GLN A 58 -3.97 27.84 -9.57
N ASN A 59 -4.23 28.40 -8.39
CA ASN A 59 -4.90 29.69 -8.25
C ASN A 59 -3.95 30.89 -8.47
N ALA A 60 -2.64 30.70 -8.25
CA ALA A 60 -1.60 31.71 -8.52
C ALA A 60 -1.30 31.95 -10.01
N GLN A 61 -1.89 31.16 -10.93
CA GLN A 61 -1.59 31.19 -12.36
C GLN A 61 -2.75 31.66 -13.26
N LYS A 62 -3.78 32.31 -12.68
CA LYS A 62 -4.87 32.94 -13.44
C LYS A 62 -4.59 34.44 -13.63
N PRO A 63 -4.36 34.94 -14.86
CA PRO A 63 -4.20 36.38 -15.09
C PRO A 63 -5.53 37.09 -14.83
N GLN A 64 -5.53 38.03 -13.88
CA GLN A 64 -6.64 38.95 -13.63
C GLN A 64 -6.83 39.86 -14.86
N ALA A 65 -8.00 39.74 -15.49
CA ALA A 65 -8.47 40.66 -16.52
C ALA A 65 -9.57 41.56 -15.93
N LYS A 66 -9.27 42.87 -15.88
CA LYS A 66 -10.16 44.05 -15.76
C LYS A 66 -10.91 44.16 -14.41
N SER A 67 -11.09 45.34 -13.82
CA SER A 67 -11.37 46.66 -14.37
C SER A 67 -11.18 47.71 -13.27
N ASP A 68 -10.61 48.87 -13.58
CA ASP A 68 -10.96 50.13 -12.91
C ASP A 68 -10.96 51.27 -13.94
N GLU A 69 -12.08 52.00 -13.94
CA GLU A 69 -12.31 53.27 -14.61
C GLU A 69 -11.57 54.39 -13.87
N GLU A 70 -10.86 55.27 -14.59
CA GLU A 70 -11.05 56.73 -14.43
C GLU A 70 -10.37 57.50 -15.57
N SER A 71 -10.89 58.69 -15.81
CA SER A 71 -10.89 59.40 -17.09
C SER A 71 -9.82 60.50 -17.21
N GLN A 72 -9.63 60.98 -18.46
CA GLN A 72 -9.01 62.25 -18.87
C GLN A 72 -7.47 62.26 -18.77
N GLU A 73 -6.68 62.60 -19.79
CA GLU A 73 -6.69 63.84 -20.57
C GLU A 73 -5.89 63.71 -21.89
N LEU A 74 -6.04 64.73 -22.72
CA LEU A 74 -5.64 64.95 -24.12
C LEU A 74 -4.14 64.81 -24.51
N VAL A 75 -3.93 64.31 -25.74
CA VAL A 75 -3.11 64.90 -26.83
C VAL A 75 -1.60 64.60 -26.97
N SER A 76 -1.27 64.27 -28.23
CA SER A 76 0.01 64.40 -28.97
C SER A 76 1.05 63.25 -28.99
N GLN A 77 1.07 62.57 -30.14
CA GLN A 77 2.26 62.11 -30.90
C GLN A 77 3.16 63.31 -31.33
N PRO A 78 4.34 63.16 -31.98
CA PRO A 78 5.19 61.98 -32.25
C PRO A 78 6.74 62.26 -32.19
N GLN A 79 7.54 61.27 -32.62
CA GLN A 79 8.94 61.35 -33.11
C GLN A 79 10.05 61.65 -32.07
N GLY A 80 11.27 61.12 -32.14
CA GLY A 80 12.02 60.30 -33.09
C GLY A 80 13.49 60.24 -32.61
N GLN A 81 14.28 59.30 -33.16
CA GLN A 81 15.70 59.44 -33.58
C GLN A 81 16.68 60.18 -32.62
N GLU A 82 17.86 59.72 -32.23
CA GLU A 82 19.01 59.19 -32.99
C GLU A 82 20.19 59.07 -31.97
N ASN A 83 20.90 57.95 -31.93
CA ASN A 83 22.29 57.75 -32.41
C ASN A 83 23.45 58.30 -31.54
N GLN A 84 24.37 57.37 -31.21
CA GLN A 84 25.84 57.46 -31.09
C GLN A 84 26.41 58.43 -30.03
N SER A 85 27.34 58.03 -29.16
CA SER A 85 28.74 57.78 -29.52
C SER A 85 29.55 57.23 -28.32
N GLN A 86 30.64 56.57 -28.67
CA GLN A 86 31.72 55.99 -27.86
C GLN A 86 32.33 56.94 -26.82
N THR A 87 32.87 56.42 -25.71
CA THR A 87 34.25 56.62 -25.22
C THR A 87 34.52 55.68 -24.03
N ALA A 88 35.61 54.92 -24.11
CA ALA A 88 36.10 54.05 -23.05
C ALA A 88 36.93 54.84 -22.03
N GLN A 89 36.78 54.57 -20.73
CA GLN A 89 37.86 54.69 -19.73
C GLN A 89 37.53 53.95 -18.41
N SER A 90 38.28 52.87 -18.19
CA SER A 90 38.77 52.27 -16.93
C SER A 90 38.14 52.73 -15.61
N SER A 91 37.44 51.81 -14.93
CA SER A 91 37.43 51.73 -13.45
C SER A 91 37.08 50.30 -13.02
N GLN A 92 37.91 49.74 -12.14
CA GLN A 92 37.77 48.43 -11.54
C GLN A 92 36.42 48.27 -10.84
N HIS A 93 35.60 47.30 -11.25
CA HIS A 93 34.59 46.72 -10.38
C HIS A 93 34.41 45.23 -10.65
N HIS A 94 34.39 44.49 -9.55
CA HIS A 94 34.12 43.06 -9.41
C HIS A 94 32.81 42.68 -10.14
N HIS A 95 32.87 41.81 -11.15
CA HIS A 95 31.67 41.33 -11.86
C HIS A 95 31.23 39.99 -11.26
N GLN A 96 30.07 40.02 -10.61
CA GLN A 96 29.31 38.83 -10.26
C GLN A 96 28.53 38.40 -11.52
N PRO A 97 28.67 37.15 -12.01
CA PRO A 97 28.00 36.72 -13.22
C PRO A 97 26.48 36.69 -12.99
N GLY A 98 25.73 37.21 -13.96
CA GLY A 98 24.28 37.17 -13.94
C GLY A 98 23.75 35.75 -14.12
N PRO A 99 22.48 35.48 -13.76
CA PRO A 99 21.89 34.14 -13.69
C PRO A 99 21.89 33.35 -15.01
N HIS A 100 22.21 33.99 -16.15
CA HIS A 100 22.27 33.33 -17.45
C HIS A 100 23.62 32.64 -17.73
N GLU A 101 24.72 33.16 -17.19
CA GLU A 101 26.07 32.65 -17.44
C GLU A 101 26.42 31.50 -16.46
N GLU A 102 25.80 31.49 -15.29
CA GLU A 102 25.89 30.40 -14.31
C GLU A 102 25.17 29.14 -14.80
N LEU A 103 23.99 29.28 -15.43
CA LEU A 103 23.28 28.16 -16.03
C LEU A 103 24.08 27.48 -17.15
N GLU A 104 24.80 28.26 -17.95
CA GLU A 104 25.57 27.73 -19.09
C GLU A 104 26.84 27.00 -18.63
N ARG A 105 27.45 27.44 -17.52
CA ARG A 105 28.55 26.72 -16.84
C ARG A 105 28.06 25.43 -16.18
N ILE A 106 26.90 25.46 -15.51
CA ILE A 106 26.30 24.27 -14.92
C ILE A 106 25.95 23.24 -16.00
N ALA A 107 25.43 23.68 -17.16
CA ALA A 107 25.13 22.81 -18.29
C ALA A 107 26.40 22.17 -18.88
N GLN A 108 27.50 22.92 -19.03
CA GLN A 108 28.78 22.36 -19.50
C GLN A 108 29.40 21.38 -18.50
N GLN A 109 29.32 21.66 -17.20
CA GLN A 109 29.81 20.73 -16.18
C GLN A 109 29.02 19.42 -16.16
N HIS A 110 27.69 19.51 -16.26
CA HIS A 110 26.82 18.33 -16.34
C HIS A 110 27.09 17.47 -17.58
N GLN A 111 27.47 18.10 -18.70
CA GLN A 111 27.80 17.40 -19.94
C GLN A 111 29.15 16.66 -19.87
N GLN A 112 30.15 17.21 -19.16
CA GLN A 112 31.42 16.53 -18.92
C GLN A 112 31.29 15.38 -17.91
N GLU A 113 30.48 15.54 -16.85
CA GLU A 113 30.22 14.47 -15.88
C GLU A 113 29.45 13.29 -16.51
N GLN A 114 28.55 13.54 -17.47
CA GLN A 114 27.86 12.49 -18.22
C GLN A 114 28.81 11.69 -19.12
N GLN A 115 29.79 12.33 -19.76
CA GLN A 115 30.80 11.60 -20.55
C GLN A 115 31.71 10.75 -19.66
N HIS A 116 32.08 11.25 -18.48
CA HIS A 116 32.95 10.50 -17.56
C HIS A 116 32.24 9.28 -16.94
N HIS A 117 30.94 9.38 -16.65
CA HIS A 117 30.12 8.23 -16.20
C HIS A 117 30.00 7.16 -17.29
N GLN A 118 29.91 7.55 -18.57
CA GLN A 118 29.73 6.60 -19.67
C GLN A 118 30.99 5.73 -19.91
N ASP A 119 32.19 6.30 -19.75
CA ASP A 119 33.45 5.53 -19.79
C ASP A 119 33.64 4.66 -18.54
N GLN A 120 33.20 5.14 -17.37
CA GLN A 120 33.30 4.38 -16.12
C GLN A 120 32.38 3.15 -16.11
N ASP A 121 31.16 3.28 -16.65
CA ASP A 121 30.25 2.15 -16.86
C ASP A 121 30.83 1.12 -17.86
N GLN A 122 31.45 1.58 -18.96
CA GLN A 122 32.06 0.67 -19.94
C GLN A 122 33.20 -0.16 -19.33
N HIS A 123 34.05 0.46 -18.49
CA HIS A 123 35.11 -0.24 -17.79
C HIS A 123 34.58 -1.19 -16.70
N GLN A 124 33.50 -0.83 -16.01
CA GLN A 124 32.88 -1.70 -15.00
C GLN A 124 32.22 -2.94 -15.64
N TYR A 125 31.61 -2.80 -16.83
CA TYR A 125 31.07 -3.93 -17.60
C TYR A 125 32.16 -4.87 -18.13
N GLN A 126 33.34 -4.35 -18.48
CA GLN A 126 34.46 -5.17 -18.94
C GLN A 126 35.08 -5.98 -17.78
N GLN A 127 35.24 -5.36 -16.61
CA GLN A 127 35.84 -5.99 -15.42
C GLN A 127 34.89 -7.04 -14.79
N GLN A 128 33.58 -6.81 -14.81
CA GLN A 128 32.59 -7.82 -14.37
C GLN A 128 32.54 -9.06 -15.29
N GLN A 129 32.91 -8.96 -16.58
CA GLN A 129 33.02 -10.15 -17.44
C GLN A 129 34.22 -11.01 -17.07
N ASP A 130 35.36 -10.40 -16.70
CA ASP A 130 36.55 -11.16 -16.30
C ASP A 130 36.35 -11.84 -14.93
N ASP A 131 35.70 -11.18 -13.97
CA ASP A 131 35.36 -11.77 -12.67
C ASP A 131 34.24 -12.83 -12.77
N SER A 132 33.25 -12.63 -13.65
CA SER A 132 32.19 -13.62 -13.90
C SER A 132 32.70 -14.87 -14.62
N ILE A 133 33.67 -14.72 -15.54
CA ILE A 133 34.36 -15.87 -16.15
C ILE A 133 35.22 -16.60 -15.10
N ALA A 134 35.91 -15.88 -14.20
CA ALA A 134 36.66 -16.50 -13.12
C ALA A 134 35.76 -17.26 -12.12
N ALA A 135 34.59 -16.69 -11.77
CA ALA A 135 33.63 -17.28 -10.84
C ALA A 135 32.85 -18.45 -11.46
N GLN A 136 32.44 -18.38 -12.74
CA GLN A 136 31.75 -19.49 -13.42
C GLN A 136 32.66 -20.70 -13.61
N VAL A 137 33.97 -20.51 -13.81
CA VAL A 137 34.94 -21.60 -13.94
C VAL A 137 35.17 -22.35 -12.61
N ILE A 138 34.91 -21.72 -11.46
CA ILE A 138 34.94 -22.39 -10.15
C ILE A 138 33.64 -23.16 -9.89
N HIS A 139 32.49 -22.64 -10.33
CA HIS A 139 31.20 -23.25 -9.99
C HIS A 139 30.81 -24.46 -10.85
N VAL A 140 31.28 -24.57 -12.10
CA VAL A 140 30.98 -25.72 -12.98
C VAL A 140 31.62 -27.05 -12.55
N ASN A 141 32.51 -27.04 -11.55
CA ASN A 141 33.14 -28.26 -11.03
C ASN A 141 32.46 -28.87 -9.79
N SER A 142 31.30 -28.34 -9.33
CA SER A 142 30.72 -28.72 -8.03
C SER A 142 29.23 -29.12 -8.05
N LEU A 143 28.66 -29.54 -9.18
CA LEU A 143 27.27 -30.01 -9.21
C LEU A 143 27.11 -31.30 -10.00
N GLU A 144 27.67 -32.39 -9.47
CA GLU A 144 27.11 -33.74 -9.56
C GLU A 144 27.40 -34.48 -8.25
N SER A 145 26.43 -34.52 -7.34
CA SER A 145 26.10 -35.70 -6.51
C SER A 145 24.92 -35.39 -5.59
N ASP A 146 24.07 -36.40 -5.49
CA ASP A 146 22.74 -36.41 -4.92
C ASP A 146 22.63 -36.14 -3.41
N SER A 147 21.36 -36.01 -3.03
CA SER A 147 20.77 -35.89 -1.71
C SER A 147 21.30 -36.87 -0.64
N SER A 148 21.20 -36.40 0.62
CA SER A 148 21.14 -37.15 1.89
C SER A 148 22.44 -37.28 2.72
N SER A 149 22.47 -36.48 3.80
CA SER A 149 23.09 -36.71 5.12
C SER A 149 24.00 -37.94 5.32
N THR A 150 25.28 -37.72 5.63
CA THR A 150 25.92 -38.02 6.94
C THR A 150 27.43 -37.75 6.89
N LEU A 151 27.93 -37.16 7.98
CA LEU A 151 29.35 -36.95 8.30
C LEU A 151 30.14 -38.27 8.29
N ALA A 152 31.21 -38.36 7.48
CA ALA A 152 32.38 -39.19 7.79
C ALA A 152 33.61 -38.74 6.97
N THR A 153 34.61 -38.23 7.67
CA THR A 153 35.98 -38.02 7.22
C THR A 153 36.69 -39.35 6.97
N VAL A 154 37.09 -39.64 5.72
CA VAL A 154 38.19 -40.57 5.42
C VAL A 154 38.97 -40.10 4.19
N SER A 155 40.25 -39.78 4.40
CA SER A 155 41.24 -39.54 3.34
C SER A 155 41.81 -40.87 2.84
N ILE A 156 41.79 -41.13 1.52
CA ILE A 156 42.63 -42.14 0.87
C ILE A 156 43.20 -41.57 -0.42
N ALA A 157 44.51 -41.77 -0.59
CA ALA A 157 45.34 -41.26 -1.67
C ALA A 157 45.21 -42.07 -2.98
N ALA A 158 45.32 -41.33 -4.09
CA ALA A 158 45.92 -41.63 -5.40
C ALA A 158 45.56 -42.95 -6.13
N THR A 159 44.93 -42.84 -7.31
CA THR A 159 45.59 -42.89 -8.66
C THR A 159 44.57 -43.27 -9.73
N THR A 160 44.08 -42.27 -10.48
CA THR A 160 43.62 -42.40 -11.87
C THR A 160 43.62 -40.99 -12.47
N PRO A 161 44.33 -40.71 -13.59
CA PRO A 161 44.24 -39.42 -14.23
C PRO A 161 42.89 -39.35 -14.94
N ALA A 162 41.92 -38.71 -14.28
CA ALA A 162 40.77 -38.14 -14.99
C ALA A 162 41.32 -37.24 -16.11
N PRO A 163 40.77 -37.26 -17.34
CA PRO A 163 41.23 -36.38 -18.39
C PRO A 163 41.05 -34.95 -17.90
N ALA A 164 42.16 -34.31 -17.54
CA ALA A 164 42.17 -32.91 -17.21
C ALA A 164 41.63 -32.18 -18.44
N VAL A 165 40.46 -31.56 -18.32
CA VAL A 165 39.96 -30.62 -19.32
C VAL A 165 40.92 -29.44 -19.28
N THR A 166 42.02 -29.56 -20.02
CA THR A 166 43.04 -28.52 -20.14
C THR A 166 42.34 -27.33 -20.76
N LYS A 167 42.19 -26.25 -19.97
CA LYS A 167 41.66 -24.98 -20.47
C LYS A 167 42.49 -24.62 -21.72
N PRO A 168 41.86 -24.47 -22.89
CA PRO A 168 42.59 -24.26 -24.13
C PRO A 168 43.43 -22.98 -24.02
N VAL A 169 44.64 -23.01 -24.60
CA VAL A 169 45.60 -21.90 -24.50
C VAL A 169 44.95 -20.61 -25.00
N PRO A 170 44.97 -19.50 -24.25
CA PRO A 170 44.38 -18.24 -24.67
C PRO A 170 44.91 -17.81 -26.06
N GLY A 171 44.00 -17.49 -26.98
CA GLY A 171 44.33 -17.14 -28.37
C GLY A 171 44.48 -18.32 -29.34
N SER A 172 44.37 -19.57 -28.86
CA SER A 172 44.26 -20.74 -29.75
C SER A 172 42.89 -20.82 -30.42
N ASP A 173 42.80 -21.48 -31.57
CA ASP A 173 41.53 -21.71 -32.28
C ASP A 173 40.51 -22.47 -31.43
N GLU A 174 40.98 -23.38 -30.57
CA GLU A 174 40.14 -24.12 -29.63
C GLU A 174 39.57 -23.21 -28.53
N TRP A 175 40.35 -22.23 -28.06
CA TRP A 175 39.87 -21.23 -27.10
C TRP A 175 38.80 -20.32 -27.71
N HIS A 176 38.99 -19.87 -28.96
CA HIS A 176 37.98 -19.09 -29.67
C HIS A 176 36.69 -19.87 -29.92
N ARG A 177 36.80 -21.16 -30.28
CA ARG A 177 35.65 -22.05 -30.46
C ARG A 177 34.89 -22.27 -29.15
N LEU A 178 35.61 -22.61 -28.07
CA LEU A 178 35.00 -22.84 -26.77
C LEU A 178 34.29 -21.58 -26.25
N ARG A 179 34.91 -20.40 -26.38
CA ARG A 179 34.29 -19.13 -26.00
C ARG A 179 33.01 -18.85 -26.78
N LYS A 180 33.01 -19.12 -28.09
CA LYS A 180 31.82 -18.96 -28.94
C LYS A 180 30.71 -19.93 -28.56
N ASP A 181 31.05 -21.19 -28.30
CA ASP A 181 30.05 -22.20 -27.93
C ASP A 181 29.51 -21.98 -26.51
N ASN A 182 30.36 -21.54 -25.56
CA ASN A 182 29.92 -21.13 -24.23
C ASN A 182 28.94 -19.94 -24.32
N HIS A 183 29.26 -18.93 -25.14
CA HIS A 183 28.37 -17.79 -25.35
C HIS A 183 27.00 -18.20 -25.92
N LYS A 184 26.97 -19.12 -26.89
CA LYS A 184 25.71 -19.69 -27.41
C LYS A 184 24.92 -20.43 -26.33
N GLU A 185 25.61 -21.20 -25.50
CA GLU A 185 24.99 -21.98 -24.44
C GLU A 185 24.36 -21.08 -23.37
N VAL A 186 25.06 -20.02 -22.97
CA VAL A 186 24.52 -19.00 -22.06
C VAL A 186 23.27 -18.36 -22.66
N GLU A 187 23.30 -17.97 -23.93
CA GLU A 187 22.14 -17.36 -24.59
C GLU A 187 20.98 -18.36 -24.78
N ARG A 188 21.27 -19.64 -25.04
CA ARG A 188 20.25 -20.71 -25.10
C ARG A 188 19.52 -20.82 -23.76
N ARG A 189 20.25 -20.92 -22.65
CA ARG A 189 19.66 -20.99 -21.30
C ARG A 189 18.84 -19.76 -20.97
N ARG A 190 19.33 -18.57 -21.33
CA ARG A 190 18.57 -17.32 -21.17
C ARG A 190 17.23 -17.38 -21.91
N ARG A 191 17.23 -17.85 -23.16
CA ARG A 191 16.00 -17.99 -23.97
C ARG A 191 15.04 -19.00 -23.38
N GLU A 192 15.53 -20.13 -22.88
CA GLU A 192 14.71 -21.15 -22.22
C GLU A 192 14.04 -20.60 -20.98
N ASN A 193 14.80 -19.94 -20.09
CA ASN A 193 14.24 -19.32 -18.89
C ASN A 193 13.13 -18.29 -19.22
N ILE A 194 13.31 -17.48 -20.27
CA ILE A 194 12.27 -16.55 -20.73
C ILE A 194 11.04 -17.30 -21.26
N ASN A 195 11.24 -18.37 -22.03
CA ASN A 195 10.14 -19.17 -22.57
C ASN A 195 9.34 -19.85 -21.46
N ASP A 196 10.03 -20.37 -20.46
CA ASP A 196 9.42 -21.01 -19.29
C ASP A 196 8.61 -19.99 -18.50
N GLY A 197 9.17 -18.80 -18.24
CA GLY A 197 8.44 -17.70 -17.59
C GLY A 197 7.17 -17.28 -18.34
N ILE A 198 7.22 -17.17 -19.67
CA ILE A 198 6.03 -16.86 -20.49
C ILE A 198 5.01 -18.00 -20.43
N THR A 199 5.47 -19.25 -20.37
CA THR A 199 4.60 -20.44 -20.28
C THR A 199 3.93 -20.54 -18.92
N GLU A 200 4.59 -20.15 -17.83
CA GLU A 200 3.94 -20.08 -16.52
C GLU A 200 2.87 -18.98 -16.47
N ILE A 201 3.15 -17.81 -17.06
CA ILE A 201 2.15 -16.74 -17.17
C ILE A 201 0.91 -17.22 -17.95
N SER A 202 1.10 -17.97 -19.04
CA SER A 202 -0.03 -18.44 -19.85
C SER A 202 -0.97 -19.38 -19.09
N LYS A 203 -0.46 -20.17 -18.13
CA LYS A 203 -1.28 -21.06 -17.28
C LYS A 203 -2.18 -20.30 -16.30
N MET A 204 -1.71 -19.15 -15.80
CA MET A 204 -2.46 -18.33 -14.83
C MET A 204 -3.48 -17.41 -15.49
N VAL A 205 -3.25 -17.04 -16.75
CA VAL A 205 -4.08 -16.07 -17.47
C VAL A 205 -5.20 -16.80 -18.23
N PRO A 206 -6.47 -16.46 -17.98
CA PRO A 206 -7.58 -17.06 -18.70
C PRO A 206 -7.52 -16.69 -20.19
N SER A 207 -7.85 -17.66 -21.05
CA SER A 207 -7.91 -17.47 -22.51
C SER A 207 -6.59 -17.01 -23.15
N SER A 208 -5.45 -17.40 -22.59
CA SER A 208 -4.16 -17.10 -23.19
C SER A 208 -3.93 -17.95 -24.46
N GLU A 209 -3.65 -17.29 -25.59
CA GLU A 209 -3.27 -17.96 -26.83
C GLU A 209 -1.81 -18.45 -26.78
N LYS A 210 -1.38 -19.28 -27.74
CA LYS A 210 0.02 -19.77 -27.83
C LYS A 210 1.04 -18.68 -28.23
N ASN A 211 0.58 -17.47 -28.57
CA ASN A 211 1.42 -16.35 -28.96
C ASN A 211 1.99 -15.61 -27.73
N LYS A 212 3.32 -15.49 -27.64
CA LYS A 212 4.02 -14.72 -26.59
C LYS A 212 3.47 -13.30 -26.42
N GLY A 213 3.20 -12.58 -27.51
CA GLY A 213 2.65 -11.23 -27.46
C GLY A 213 1.21 -11.19 -26.93
N SER A 214 0.35 -12.12 -27.37
CA SER A 214 -1.03 -12.25 -26.86
C SER A 214 -1.04 -12.60 -25.37
N ILE A 215 -0.19 -13.55 -24.93
CA ILE A 215 -0.06 -13.95 -23.51
C ILE A 215 0.27 -12.74 -22.65
N LEU A 216 1.27 -11.94 -23.02
CA LEU A 216 1.67 -10.77 -22.26
C LEU A 216 0.56 -9.71 -22.22
N LYS A 217 -0.15 -9.49 -23.33
CA LYS A 217 -1.25 -8.52 -23.40
C LYS A 217 -2.43 -8.93 -22.53
N GLU A 218 -2.85 -10.19 -22.62
CA GLU A 218 -3.94 -10.73 -21.78
C GLU A 218 -3.54 -10.79 -20.31
N ALA A 219 -2.26 -11.06 -19.99
CA ALA A 219 -1.77 -11.00 -18.62
C ALA A 219 -1.94 -9.60 -18.01
N VAL A 220 -1.53 -8.56 -18.75
CA VAL A 220 -1.70 -7.16 -18.29
C VAL A 220 -3.17 -6.82 -18.08
N LYS A 221 -4.03 -7.22 -19.01
CA LYS A 221 -5.48 -7.00 -18.89
C LYS A 221 -6.05 -7.72 -17.67
N TYR A 222 -5.68 -8.99 -17.48
CA TYR A 222 -6.14 -9.81 -16.37
C TYR A 222 -5.73 -9.24 -15.02
N ILE A 223 -4.48 -8.79 -14.88
CA ILE A 223 -4.02 -8.12 -13.64
C ILE A 223 -4.86 -6.88 -13.34
N ARG A 224 -5.14 -6.03 -14.34
CA ARG A 224 -5.98 -4.84 -14.14
C ARG A 224 -7.41 -5.21 -13.72
N THR A 225 -7.99 -6.23 -14.35
CA THR A 225 -9.30 -6.73 -13.97
C THR A 225 -9.30 -7.28 -12.54
N LEU A 226 -8.30 -8.08 -12.16
CA LEU A 226 -8.17 -8.60 -10.79
C LEU A 226 -8.04 -7.47 -9.76
N GLN A 227 -7.27 -6.43 -10.06
CA GLN A 227 -7.15 -5.26 -9.18
C GLN A 227 -8.50 -4.55 -8.99
N GLU A 228 -9.25 -4.33 -10.08
CA GLU A 228 -10.56 -3.69 -9.99
C GLU A 228 -11.59 -4.60 -9.29
N THR A 229 -11.59 -5.90 -9.56
CA THR A 229 -12.45 -6.87 -8.85
C THR A 229 -12.13 -6.91 -7.36
N ASN A 230 -10.85 -6.95 -6.98
CA ASN A 230 -10.47 -6.89 -5.56
C ASN A 230 -10.90 -5.57 -4.92
N ARG A 231 -10.77 -4.44 -5.62
CA ARG A 231 -11.26 -3.15 -5.12
C ARG A 231 -12.77 -3.17 -4.89
N GLN A 232 -13.53 -3.73 -5.82
CA GLN A 232 -14.99 -3.86 -5.70
C GLN A 232 -15.37 -4.79 -4.54
N LEU A 233 -14.71 -5.94 -4.41
CA LEU A 233 -14.95 -6.87 -3.31
C LEU A 233 -14.64 -6.24 -1.95
N SER A 234 -13.57 -5.43 -1.84
CA SER A 234 -13.29 -4.68 -0.60
C SER A 234 -14.40 -3.70 -0.24
N ILE A 235 -14.92 -2.97 -1.23
CA ILE A 235 -16.05 -2.03 -1.02
C ILE A 235 -17.31 -2.79 -0.61
N GLU A 236 -17.62 -3.91 -1.26
CA GLU A 236 -18.77 -4.75 -0.92
C GLU A 236 -18.64 -5.36 0.49
N ALA A 237 -17.44 -5.78 0.87
CA ALA A 237 -17.15 -6.27 2.21
C ALA A 237 -17.38 -5.17 3.26
N GLU A 238 -16.88 -3.96 3.03
CA GLU A 238 -17.12 -2.80 3.91
C GLU A 238 -18.61 -2.47 4.02
N ALA A 239 -19.33 -2.43 2.90
CA ALA A 239 -20.77 -2.18 2.88
C ALA A 239 -21.54 -3.26 3.67
N THR A 240 -21.12 -4.53 3.57
CA THR A 240 -21.73 -5.64 4.31
C THR A 240 -21.53 -5.49 5.82
N VAL A 241 -20.33 -5.11 6.25
CA VAL A 241 -20.03 -4.86 7.67
C VAL A 241 -20.87 -3.69 8.19
N ASN A 242 -20.96 -2.60 7.45
CA ASN A 242 -21.77 -1.44 7.83
C ASN A 242 -23.26 -1.81 7.95
N LEU A 243 -23.79 -2.57 6.99
CA LEU A 243 -25.18 -3.04 7.05
C LEU A 243 -25.44 -3.98 8.24
N GLN A 244 -24.47 -4.84 8.58
CA GLN A 244 -24.55 -5.70 9.76
C GLN A 244 -24.59 -4.87 11.05
N PHE A 245 -23.72 -3.85 11.15
CA PHE A 245 -23.69 -2.93 12.28
C PHE A 245 -25.02 -2.16 12.43
N GLU A 246 -25.55 -1.63 11.33
CA GLU A 246 -26.85 -0.94 11.33
C GLU A 246 -28.00 -1.86 11.76
N LYS A 247 -27.99 -3.12 11.31
CA LYS A 247 -28.97 -4.12 11.71
C LYS A 247 -28.88 -4.43 13.21
N GLU A 248 -27.68 -4.61 13.74
CA GLU A 248 -27.47 -4.87 15.17
C GLU A 248 -27.92 -3.68 16.03
N LYS A 249 -27.57 -2.46 15.61
CA LYS A 249 -28.05 -1.21 16.22
C LYS A 249 -29.58 -1.16 16.27
N ALA A 250 -30.25 -1.45 15.16
CA ALA A 250 -31.71 -1.43 15.09
C ALA A 250 -32.37 -2.50 16.00
N ILE A 251 -31.76 -3.69 16.11
CA ILE A 251 -32.24 -4.75 17.02
C ILE A 251 -32.11 -4.28 18.48
N LEU A 252 -30.99 -3.66 18.83
CA LEU A 252 -30.76 -3.17 20.19
C LEU A 252 -31.75 -2.05 20.55
N GLU A 253 -31.92 -1.08 19.66
CA GLU A 253 -32.90 0.01 19.84
C GLU A 253 -34.33 -0.54 20.02
N LYS A 254 -34.72 -1.53 19.21
CA LYS A 254 -36.00 -2.21 19.35
C LYS A 254 -36.13 -2.91 20.71
N SER A 255 -35.10 -3.63 21.15
CA SER A 255 -35.10 -4.33 22.45
C SER A 255 -35.24 -3.35 23.63
N VAL A 256 -34.61 -2.18 23.54
CA VAL A 256 -34.73 -1.13 24.56
C VAL A 256 -36.17 -0.58 24.58
N ALA A 257 -36.74 -0.26 23.42
CA ALA A 257 -38.11 0.23 23.31
C ALA A 257 -39.14 -0.80 23.82
N GLU A 258 -38.95 -2.08 23.51
CA GLU A 258 -39.79 -3.18 24.03
C GLU A 258 -39.74 -3.28 25.55
N THR A 259 -38.54 -3.12 26.14
CA THR A 259 -38.36 -3.14 27.60
C THR A 259 -39.02 -1.93 28.26
N GLU A 260 -38.90 -0.74 27.66
CA GLU A 260 -39.56 0.47 28.15
C GLU A 260 -41.09 0.34 28.08
N LEU A 261 -41.61 -0.21 26.98
CA LEU A 261 -43.04 -0.48 26.82
C LEU A 261 -43.54 -1.45 27.89
N GLN A 262 -42.84 -2.56 28.14
CA GLN A 262 -43.19 -3.52 29.18
C GLN A 262 -43.24 -2.87 30.57
N ASN A 263 -42.24 -2.05 30.90
CA ASN A 263 -42.20 -1.31 32.16
C ASN A 263 -43.37 -0.34 32.29
N LEU A 264 -43.70 0.40 31.22
CA LEU A 264 -44.81 1.34 31.21
C LEU A 264 -46.16 0.62 31.32
N THR A 265 -46.34 -0.50 30.62
CA THR A 265 -47.53 -1.35 30.73
C THR A 265 -47.69 -1.88 32.15
N ALA A 266 -46.62 -2.38 32.78
CA ALA A 266 -46.69 -2.85 34.16
C ALA A 266 -47.08 -1.74 35.14
N ARG A 267 -46.51 -0.53 35.00
CA ARG A 267 -46.89 0.64 35.80
C ARG A 267 -48.34 1.05 35.58
N HIS A 268 -48.80 1.02 34.33
CA HIS A 268 -50.19 1.33 34.00
C HIS A 268 -51.16 0.36 34.66
N GLU A 269 -50.88 -0.95 34.65
CA GLU A 269 -51.70 -1.95 35.32
C GLU A 269 -51.72 -1.79 36.84
N ILE A 270 -50.60 -1.40 37.46
CA ILE A 270 -50.55 -1.07 38.89
C ILE A 270 -51.42 0.15 39.19
N LEU A 271 -51.24 1.24 38.46
CA LEU A 271 -51.97 2.49 38.69
C LEU A 271 -53.48 2.32 38.44
N LYS A 272 -53.85 1.53 37.44
CA LYS A 272 -55.24 1.17 37.17
C LYS A 272 -55.88 0.41 38.34
N ARG A 273 -55.16 -0.56 38.92
CA ARG A 273 -55.63 -1.29 40.11
C ARG A 273 -55.81 -0.35 41.31
N GLU A 274 -54.82 0.49 41.60
CA GLU A 274 -54.91 1.48 42.68
C GLU A 274 -56.10 2.44 42.48
N TYR A 275 -56.35 2.87 41.24
CA TYR A 275 -57.50 3.71 40.91
C TYR A 275 -58.84 3.01 41.18
N GLU A 276 -58.96 1.74 40.77
CA GLU A 276 -60.16 0.94 41.02
C GLU A 276 -60.42 0.72 42.53
N GLU A 277 -59.37 0.45 43.30
CA GLU A 277 -59.43 0.33 44.76
C GLU A 277 -59.88 1.63 45.42
N LEU A 278 -59.28 2.77 45.03
CA LEU A 278 -59.63 4.08 45.57
C LEU A 278 -61.09 4.46 45.23
N ARG A 279 -61.53 4.12 44.02
CA ARG A 279 -62.93 4.32 43.58
C ARG A 279 -63.90 3.52 44.45
N GLN A 280 -63.59 2.25 44.76
CA GLN A 280 -64.41 1.42 45.66
C GLN A 280 -64.47 2.01 47.07
N GLN A 281 -63.34 2.46 47.63
CA GLN A 281 -63.30 3.08 48.96
C GLN A 281 -64.17 4.35 49.04
N VAL A 282 -64.16 5.17 47.99
CA VAL A 282 -65.02 6.37 47.92
C VAL A 282 -66.50 5.97 47.91
N ASP A 283 -66.87 4.98 47.08
CA ASP A 283 -68.24 4.48 47.00
C ASP A 283 -68.71 3.91 48.37
N GLU A 284 -67.87 3.14 49.05
CA GLU A 284 -68.12 2.62 50.41
C GLU A 284 -68.29 3.73 51.46
N GLN A 285 -67.41 4.73 51.46
CA GLN A 285 -67.52 5.86 52.39
C GLN A 285 -68.81 6.66 52.17
N GLN A 286 -69.24 6.83 50.92
CA GLN A 286 -70.50 7.49 50.60
C GLN A 286 -71.70 6.68 51.10
N ALA A 287 -71.69 5.36 50.91
CA ALA A 287 -72.73 4.48 51.42
C ALA A 287 -72.81 4.53 52.97
N ALA A 288 -71.67 4.45 53.65
CA ALA A 288 -71.59 4.53 55.11
C ALA A 288 -72.09 5.88 55.66
N LYS A 289 -71.81 6.99 54.96
CA LYS A 289 -72.34 8.32 55.32
C LYS A 289 -73.87 8.39 55.19
N LYS A 290 -74.45 7.81 54.13
CA LYS A 290 -75.91 7.75 53.96
C LYS A 290 -76.59 6.98 55.10
N LEU A 291 -76.07 5.80 55.45
CA LEU A 291 -76.58 4.98 56.57
C LEU A 291 -76.54 5.71 57.93
N LYS A 292 -75.52 6.53 58.18
CA LYS A 292 -75.43 7.34 59.42
C LYS A 292 -76.38 8.53 59.45
N THR A 293 -76.92 8.96 58.32
CA THR A 293 -77.81 10.13 58.24
C THR A 293 -79.29 9.71 58.38
N GLU A 294 -79.59 8.42 58.22
CA GLU A 294 -80.95 7.85 58.32
C GLU A 294 -81.28 7.24 59.70
N GLN A 295 -80.33 7.24 60.66
CA GLN A 295 -80.54 6.86 62.07
C GLN A 295 -80.65 8.09 62.97
#